data_AF-A0A8T4IGS5-F1
#
_entry.id   AF-A0A8T4IGS5-F1
#
_cell.length_a   1.000
_cell.length_b   1.000
_cell.length_c   1.000
_cell.angle_alpha   90.00
_cell.angle_beta   90.00
_cell.angle_gamma   90.00
#
_symmetry.space_group_name_H-M   'P 1'
#
loop_
_entity.id
_entity.type
_entity.pdbx_description
1 polymer ?
#
loop_
_entity_poly.entity_id
_entity_poly.type
_entity_poly.pdbx_seq_one_letter_code
_entity_poly.pdbx_strand_id
1 'polypeptide(L)' 'MIDNFALGLSHGLLLLTAWLLLRRDDLDREDAKPSMKRGRTEVKTSRWGRPRA' A
#
# COMPACT_ATOMS: atom_id res chain seq x y z
N MET A 1 -10.81 -40.12 3.29
CA MET A 1 -10.27 -39.46 2.07
C MET A 1 -10.61 -37.99 2.15
N ILE A 2 -9.91 -37.28 3.02
CA ILE A 2 -10.07 -35.81 3.15
C ILE A 2 -9.21 -35.08 2.12
N ASP A 3 -8.47 -35.84 1.31
CA ASP A 3 -7.54 -35.39 0.29
C ASP A 3 -8.24 -34.52 -0.77
N ASN A 4 -9.47 -34.86 -1.14
CA ASN A 4 -10.28 -34.05 -2.07
C ASN A 4 -10.73 -32.72 -1.46
N PHE A 5 -10.91 -32.65 -0.14
CA PHE A 5 -11.21 -31.40 0.55
C PHE A 5 -9.97 -30.51 0.61
N ALA A 6 -8.81 -31.08 0.95
CA ALA A 6 -7.54 -30.35 0.93
C ALA A 6 -7.21 -29.83 -0.48
N LEU A 7 -7.40 -30.67 -1.51
CA LEU A 7 -7.26 -30.26 -2.90
C LEU A 7 -8.26 -29.16 -3.26
N GLY A 8 -9.55 -29.34 -2.98
CA GLY A 8 -10.58 -28.33 -3.26
C GLY A 8 -10.31 -27.01 -2.53
N LEU A 9 -9.81 -27.07 -1.30
CA LEU A 9 -9.46 -25.89 -0.51
C LEU A 9 -8.26 -25.16 -1.10
N SER A 10 -7.16 -25.86 -1.43
CA SER A 10 -5.98 -25.24 -2.06
C SER A 10 -6.34 -24.58 -3.39
N HIS A 11 -7.11 -25.26 -4.24
CA HIS A 11 -7.56 -24.71 -5.52
C HIS A 11 -8.56 -23.57 -5.34
N GLY A 12 -9.44 -23.66 -4.34
CA GLY A 12 -10.38 -22.62 -3.97
C GLY A 12 -9.67 -21.34 -3.50
N LEU A 13 -8.64 -21.44 -2.67
CA LEU A 13 -7.83 -20.29 -2.25
C LEU A 13 -7.08 -19.65 -3.44
N LEU A 14 -6.56 -20.46 -4.37
CA LEU A 14 -5.92 -19.95 -5.57
C LEU A 14 -6.92 -19.19 -6.46
N LEU A 15 -8.10 -19.76 -6.70
CA LEU A 15 -9.17 -19.10 -7.46
C LEU A 15 -9.66 -17.82 -6.78
N LEU A 16 -9.80 -17.83 -5.44
CA LEU A 16 -10.18 -16.66 -4.66
C LEU A 16 -9.15 -15.55 -4.79
N THR A 17 -7.86 -15.89 -4.77
CA THR A 17 -6.76 -14.92 -4.92
C THR A 17 -6.76 -14.32 -6.32
N ALA A 18 -6.94 -15.15 -7.35
CA ALA A 18 -7.08 -14.68 -8.72
C ALA A 18 -8.30 -13.75 -8.86
N TRP A 19 -9.44 -14.13 -8.31
CA TRP A 19 -10.65 -13.30 -8.33
C TRP A 19 -10.47 -11.97 -7.60
N LEU A 20 -9.83 -11.98 -6.42
CA LEU A 20 -9.53 -10.77 -5.66
C LEU A 20 -8.59 -9.84 -6.42
N LEU A 21 -7.56 -10.38 -7.09
CA LEU A 21 -6.64 -9.62 -7.94
C LEU A 21 -7.35 -9.00 -9.14
N LEU A 22 -8.19 -9.76 -9.85
CA LEU A 22 -8.97 -9.26 -10.98
C LEU A 22 -9.97 -8.17 -10.57
N ARG A 23 -10.52 -8.27 -9.36
CA ARG A 23 -11.47 -7.28 -8.82
C ARG A 23 -10.78 -6.11 -8.11
N ARG A 24 -9.45 -6.14 -7.96
CA ARG A 24 -8.73 -5.07 -7.28
C ARG A 24 -8.61 -3.86 -8.19
N ASP A 25 -9.47 -2.88 -7.93
CA ASP A 25 -9.44 -1.53 -8.53
C ASP A 25 -8.06 -0.86 -8.38
N ASP A 26 -7.29 -1.26 -7.37
CA ASP A 26 -5.94 -0.79 -7.07
C ASP A 26 -4.85 -1.27 -8.06
N LEU A 27 -5.10 -2.31 -8.89
CA LEU A 27 -4.21 -2.64 -10.02
C LEU A 27 -4.51 -1.78 -11.26
N ASP A 28 -5.75 -1.31 -11.39
CA ASP A 28 -6.19 -0.44 -12.50
C ASP A 28 -5.97 1.04 -12.20
N ARG A 29 -5.84 1.39 -10.92
CA ARG A 29 -5.35 2.70 -10.49
C ARG A 29 -3.84 2.75 -10.69
N GLU A 30 -3.45 3.33 -11.82
CA GLU A 30 -2.19 4.08 -11.87
C GLU A 30 -2.32 5.32 -10.98
N ASP A 31 -2.35 5.14 -9.66
CA ASP A 31 -2.05 6.23 -8.72
C ASP A 31 -0.60 6.61 -8.99
N ALA A 32 -0.46 7.54 -9.92
CA ALA A 32 0.77 8.01 -10.52
C ALA A 32 1.75 8.42 -9.43
N LYS A 33 2.63 7.47 -9.10
CA LYS A 33 3.71 7.58 -8.12
C LYS A 33 3.18 7.83 -6.69
N PRO A 34 3.73 7.16 -5.67
CA PRO A 34 3.85 7.84 -4.40
C PRO A 34 4.73 9.06 -4.70
N SER A 35 4.15 10.24 -4.89
CA SER A 35 4.87 11.48 -4.71
C SER A 35 5.51 11.31 -3.35
N MET A 36 6.81 11.06 -3.37
CA MET A 36 7.70 10.85 -2.25
C MET A 36 7.05 11.44 -1.01
N LYS A 37 6.45 10.62 -0.14
CA LYS A 37 6.15 11.05 1.22
C LYS A 37 7.53 11.23 1.84
N ARG A 38 8.11 12.37 1.51
CA ARG A 38 9.40 12.86 1.93
C ARG A 38 9.19 13.13 3.41
N GLY A 39 9.33 12.07 4.20
CA GLY A 39 9.85 12.15 5.55
C GLY A 39 11.28 12.69 5.48
N ARG A 40 11.43 13.93 5.00
CA ARG A 40 12.59 14.76 5.25
C ARG A 40 12.11 15.72 6.32
N THR A 41 12.29 15.27 7.56
CA THR A 41 12.90 16.10 8.59
C THR A 41 13.09 17.55 8.18
N GLU A 42 12.15 18.42 8.58
CA GLU A 42 12.54 19.78 8.91
C GLU A 42 12.50 19.92 10.42
N VAL A 43 13.70 19.71 10.97
CA VAL A 43 14.09 19.96 12.33
C VAL A 43 13.92 21.46 12.63
N LYS A 44 13.34 21.73 13.79
CA LYS A 44 13.27 23.03 14.48
C LYS A 44 14.56 23.85 14.34
N THR A 45 14.45 25.09 13.87
CA THR A 45 15.30 26.18 14.36
C THR A 45 14.45 27.44 14.49
N SER A 46 14.04 27.69 15.73
CA SER A 46 13.64 29.01 16.20
C SER A 46 14.79 29.98 16.00
N ARG A 47 14.66 30.95 15.09
CA ARG A 47 15.59 32.07 15.01
C ARG A 47 14.91 33.36 14.56
N TRP A 48 13.81 33.69 15.22
CA TRP A 48 13.30 35.06 15.20
C TRP A 48 13.93 35.85 16.33
N GLY A 49 15.11 36.36 16.03
CA GLY A 49 15.80 37.37 16.82
C GLY A 49 16.42 38.34 15.85
N ARG A 50 15.71 39.43 15.54
CA ARG A 50 16.31 40.68 15.08
C ARG A 50 15.47 41.86 15.58
N PRO A 51 16.04 42.79 16.35
CA PRO A 51 15.49 44.12 16.49
C PRO A 51 15.76 44.87 15.18
N ARG A 52 14.76 45.57 14.67
CA ARG A 52 14.96 46.59 13.62
C ARG A 52 14.08 47.80 13.91
N ALA A 53 14.78 48.92 13.98
CA ALA A 53 14.34 50.31 14.05
C ALA A 53 13.70 50.75 15.36
#